data_AF-A0A8B2NCD3-F1
#
_entry.id   AF-A0A8B2NCD3-F1
#
_cell.length_a   1.000
_cell.length_b   1.000
_cell.length_c   1.000
_cell.angle_alpha   90.00
_cell.angle_beta   90.00
_cell.angle_gamma   90.00
#
_symmetry.space_group_name_H-M   'P 1'
#
loop_
_entity.id
_entity.type
_entity.pdbx_description
1 polymer ?
#
loop_
_entity_poly.entity_id
_entity_poly.type
_entity_poly.pdbx_seq_one_letter_code
_entity_poly.pdbx_strand_id
1 'polypeptide(L)'
;DRASAEEAIAVFAEKYGAKYAKAVECLVKDQDALLAFFDFPAEHWDHLRTTNPIESVFATVRHRTVRTKGALSHRTARLMVFKLTMAASRTWRRLKGENRLPMVIAGVKFTDGVANPATADQRAA
;
A
#
# COMPACT_ATOMS: atom_id res chain seq x y z
N ASP A 1 3.62 13.77 10.37
CA ASP A 1 4.63 13.94 9.30
C ASP A 1 5.65 12.82 9.39
N ARG A 2 6.55 12.75 8.41
CA ARG A 2 7.63 11.76 8.30
C ARG A 2 8.56 11.83 9.51
N ALA A 3 8.97 13.03 9.92
CA ALA A 3 9.89 13.22 11.05
C ALA A 3 9.35 12.61 12.36
N SER A 4 8.09 12.89 12.69
CA SER A 4 7.44 12.30 13.88
C SER A 4 7.37 10.76 13.81
N ALA A 5 7.23 10.20 12.61
CA ALA A 5 7.21 8.75 12.41
C ALA A 5 8.60 8.12 12.57
N GLU A 6 9.66 8.81 12.12
CA GLU A 6 11.06 8.39 12.33
C GLU A 6 11.41 8.37 13.83
N GLU A 7 11.02 9.40 14.57
CA GLU A 7 11.18 9.45 16.03
C GLU A 7 10.41 8.32 16.72
N ALA A 8 9.17 8.05 16.30
CA ALA A 8 8.38 6.96 16.86
C ALA A 8 9.01 5.58 16.61
N ILE A 9 9.65 5.36 15.45
CA ILE A 9 10.40 4.13 15.16
C ILE A 9 11.62 4.01 16.08
N ALA A 10 12.35 5.11 16.32
CA ALA A 10 13.48 5.11 17.23
C ALA A 10 13.07 4.73 18.67
N VAL A 11 12.00 5.34 19.17
CA VAL A 11 11.43 5.04 20.49
C VAL A 11 10.96 3.58 20.58
N PHE A 12 10.34 3.05 19.52
CA PHE A 12 9.93 1.65 19.46
C PHE A 12 11.14 0.71 19.51
N ALA A 13 12.19 1.02 18.75
CA ALA A 13 13.42 0.24 18.70
C ALA A 13 14.11 0.19 20.07
N GLU A 14 14.21 1.33 20.78
CA GLU A 14 14.77 1.39 22.13
C GLU A 14 13.97 0.53 23.12
N LYS A 15 12.63 0.69 23.11
CA LYS A 15 11.75 0.02 24.07
C LYS A 15 11.67 -1.49 23.86
N TYR A 16 11.70 -1.95 22.60
CA TYR A 16 11.41 -3.35 22.25
C TYR A 16 12.61 -4.11 21.69
N GLY A 17 13.74 -3.46 21.43
CA GLY A 17 14.93 -4.06 20.85
C GLY A 17 15.47 -5.25 21.65
N ALA A 18 15.51 -5.14 22.98
CA ALA A 18 15.97 -6.23 23.85
C ALA A 18 15.03 -7.46 23.82
N LYS A 19 13.72 -7.25 23.68
CA LYS A 19 12.72 -8.33 23.71
C LYS A 19 12.48 -8.96 22.34
N TYR A 20 12.54 -8.16 21.27
CA TYR A 20 12.15 -8.55 19.92
C TYR A 20 13.17 -8.09 18.87
N ALA A 21 14.46 -8.37 19.10
CA ALA A 21 15.57 -7.92 18.25
C ALA A 21 15.32 -8.10 16.75
N LYS A 22 14.87 -9.29 16.31
CA LYS A 22 14.60 -9.57 14.89
C LYS A 22 13.47 -8.74 14.30
N ALA A 23 12.43 -8.44 15.08
CA ALA A 23 11.32 -7.64 14.60
C ALA A 23 11.73 -6.16 14.44
N VAL A 24 12.51 -5.65 15.39
CA VAL A 24 13.07 -4.30 15.33
C VAL A 24 14.07 -4.17 14.18
N GLU A 25 14.90 -5.19 13.93
CA GLU A 25 15.82 -5.22 12.79
C GLU A 25 15.08 -5.09 11.45
N CYS A 26 14.01 -5.86 11.25
CA CYS A 26 13.17 -5.75 10.05
C CYS A 26 12.54 -4.35 9.92
N LEU A 27 12.01 -3.80 11.01
CA LEU A 27 11.38 -2.48 11.01
C LEU A 27 12.37 -1.38 10.62
N VAL A 28 13.56 -1.36 11.21
CA VAL A 28 14.58 -0.33 10.99
C VAL A 28 15.19 -0.47 9.59
N LYS A 29 15.47 -1.70 9.15
CA LYS A 29 16.03 -1.96 7.82
C LYS A 29 15.16 -1.40 6.69
N ASP A 30 13.85 -1.56 6.80
CA ASP A 30 12.89 -1.18 5.75
C ASP A 30 12.18 0.16 6.04
N GLN A 31 12.71 0.97 6.97
CA GLN A 31 12.11 2.23 7.42
C GLN A 31 11.79 3.18 6.26
N ASP A 32 12.72 3.40 5.33
CA ASP A 32 12.49 4.29 4.19
C ASP A 32 11.33 3.82 3.32
N ALA A 33 11.23 2.52 3.05
CA ALA A 33 10.15 1.95 2.27
C ALA A 33 8.80 2.04 3.00
N LEU A 34 8.79 1.83 4.33
CA LEU A 34 7.60 1.94 5.16
C LEU A 34 7.08 3.38 5.27
N LEU A 35 7.96 4.38 5.19
CA LEU A 35 7.60 5.79 5.28
C LEU A 35 7.38 6.47 3.92
N ALA A 36 7.63 5.77 2.81
CA ALA A 36 7.45 6.31 1.46
C ALA A 36 6.02 6.81 1.16
N PHE A 37 5.01 6.37 1.91
CA PHE A 37 3.64 6.88 1.73
C PHE A 37 3.50 8.38 2.03
N PHE A 38 4.42 8.99 2.79
CA PHE A 38 4.44 10.44 3.03
C PHE A 38 4.74 11.26 1.75
N ASP A 39 5.34 10.62 0.73
CA ASP A 39 5.62 11.22 -0.59
C ASP A 39 4.40 11.17 -1.54
N PHE A 40 3.25 10.71 -1.04
CA PHE A 40 1.98 10.65 -1.76
C PHE A 40 0.93 11.55 -1.09
N PRO A 41 -0.13 11.97 -1.81
CA PRO A 41 -1.19 12.80 -1.25
C PRO A 41 -1.74 12.26 0.07
N ALA A 42 -1.97 13.13 1.05
CA ALA A 42 -2.47 12.74 2.37
C ALA A 42 -3.79 11.95 2.30
N GLU A 43 -4.61 12.23 1.29
CA GLU A 43 -5.87 11.52 1.04
C GLU A 43 -5.67 10.03 0.72
N HIS A 44 -4.49 9.64 0.21
CA HIS A 44 -4.17 8.26 -0.19
C HIS A 44 -3.63 7.42 0.97
N TRP A 45 -3.15 8.03 2.06
CA TRP A 45 -2.45 7.35 3.14
C TRP A 45 -3.25 6.23 3.81
N ASP A 46 -4.58 6.39 3.92
CA ASP A 46 -5.45 5.36 4.49
C ASP A 46 -5.46 4.08 3.65
N HIS A 47 -5.25 4.19 2.34
CA HIS A 47 -5.15 3.04 1.44
C HIS A 47 -3.73 2.47 1.38
N LEU A 48 -2.71 3.32 1.47
CA LEU A 48 -1.30 2.90 1.36
C LEU A 48 -0.77 2.24 2.64
N ARG A 49 -1.28 2.61 3.82
CA ARG A 49 -0.84 2.06 5.11
C ARG A 49 -1.45 0.69 5.46
N THR A 50 -2.33 0.15 4.62
CA THR A 50 -3.04 -1.10 4.89
C THR A 50 -2.79 -2.13 3.79
N THR A 51 -2.71 -3.40 4.16
CA THR A 51 -2.61 -4.53 3.24
C THR A 51 -3.98 -4.97 2.71
N ASN A 52 -5.08 -4.40 3.21
CA ASN A 52 -6.44 -4.81 2.85
C ASN A 52 -6.75 -4.74 1.34
N PRO A 53 -6.30 -3.72 0.56
CA PRO A 53 -6.45 -3.70 -0.89
C PRO A 53 -5.80 -4.89 -1.60
N ILE A 54 -4.83 -5.55 -0.97
CA ILE A 54 -4.20 -6.77 -1.49
C ILE A 54 -4.95 -7.99 -0.93
N GLU A 55 -5.09 -8.08 0.38
CA GLU A 55 -5.66 -9.26 1.05
C GLU A 55 -7.13 -9.51 0.70
N SER A 56 -7.97 -8.46 0.70
CA SER A 56 -9.40 -8.56 0.40
C SER A 56 -9.65 -9.03 -1.03
N VAL A 57 -8.84 -8.58 -1.98
CA VAL A 57 -8.92 -8.95 -3.40
C VAL A 57 -8.67 -10.45 -3.60
N PHE A 58 -7.72 -11.02 -2.86
CA PHE A 58 -7.35 -12.43 -2.96
C PHE A 58 -8.12 -13.35 -2.01
N ALA A 59 -8.92 -12.82 -1.08
CA ALA A 59 -9.65 -13.61 -0.08
C ALA A 59 -10.52 -14.71 -0.74
N THR A 60 -11.31 -14.36 -1.75
CA THR A 60 -12.17 -15.33 -2.46
C THR A 60 -11.35 -16.35 -3.26
N VAL A 61 -10.24 -15.91 -3.85
CA VAL A 61 -9.31 -16.79 -4.59
C VAL A 61 -8.70 -17.82 -3.64
N ARG A 62 -8.22 -17.40 -2.47
CA ARG A 62 -7.66 -18.29 -1.45
C ARG A 62 -8.72 -19.28 -0.96
N HIS A 63 -9.92 -18.80 -0.64
CA HIS A 63 -11.03 -19.65 -0.21
C HIS A 63 -11.34 -20.74 -1.23
N ARG A 64 -11.43 -20.39 -2.53
CA ARG A 64 -11.71 -21.37 -3.58
C ARG A 64 -10.55 -22.33 -3.81
N THR A 65 -9.32 -21.83 -3.78
CA THR A 65 -8.10 -22.65 -3.93
C THR A 65 -8.03 -23.74 -2.86
N VAL A 66 -8.23 -23.37 -1.58
CA VAL A 66 -8.27 -24.31 -0.45
C VAL A 66 -9.37 -25.37 -0.66
N ARG A 67 -10.55 -24.96 -1.12
CA ARG A 67 -11.67 -25.90 -1.34
C ARG A 67 -11.41 -26.87 -2.50
N THR A 68 -10.68 -26.45 -3.53
CA THR A 68 -10.38 -27.28 -4.71
C THR A 68 -9.24 -28.27 -4.50
N LYS A 69 -8.44 -28.14 -3.42
CA LYS A 69 -7.40 -29.11 -3.02
C LYS A 69 -6.46 -29.57 -4.16
N GLY A 70 -6.08 -28.66 -5.06
CA GLY A 70 -5.18 -28.99 -6.19
C GLY A 70 -5.82 -29.75 -7.35
N ALA A 71 -7.14 -29.95 -7.38
CA ALA A 71 -7.85 -30.65 -8.45
C ALA A 71 -7.91 -29.88 -9.79
N LEU A 72 -7.32 -28.67 -9.85
CA LEU A 72 -7.38 -27.81 -11.03
C LEU A 72 -6.09 -27.93 -11.84
N SER A 73 -6.23 -28.10 -13.16
CA SER A 73 -5.12 -27.86 -14.09
C SER A 73 -4.64 -26.40 -14.01
N HIS A 74 -3.40 -26.13 -14.41
CA HIS A 74 -2.87 -24.76 -14.47
C HIS A 74 -3.79 -23.80 -15.25
N ARG A 75 -4.33 -24.25 -16.39
CA ARG A 75 -5.26 -23.47 -17.21
C ARG A 75 -6.55 -23.16 -16.46
N THR A 76 -7.16 -24.16 -15.81
CA THR A 76 -8.41 -23.99 -15.06
C THR A 76 -8.21 -23.12 -13.82
N ALA A 77 -7.08 -23.26 -13.12
CA ALA A 77 -6.72 -22.41 -11.98
C ALA A 77 -6.60 -20.93 -12.39
N ARG A 78 -5.92 -20.63 -13.51
CA ARG A 78 -5.80 -19.25 -14.02
C ARG A 78 -7.16 -18.65 -14.38
N LEU A 79 -8.03 -19.42 -15.02
CA LEU A 79 -9.40 -18.98 -15.34
C LEU A 79 -10.24 -18.75 -14.08
N MET A 80 -10.12 -19.62 -13.08
CA MET A 80 -10.79 -19.46 -11.79
C MET A 80 -10.36 -18.16 -11.11
N VAL A 81 -9.04 -17.91 -10.99
CA VAL A 81 -8.50 -16.67 -10.40
C VAL A 81 -9.07 -15.46 -11.15
N PHE A 82 -8.96 -15.44 -12.48
CA PHE A 82 -9.45 -14.34 -13.30
C PHE A 82 -10.94 -14.06 -13.08
N LYS A 83 -11.80 -15.10 -13.12
CA LYS A 83 -13.25 -14.92 -12.94
C LYS A 83 -13.62 -14.45 -11.54
N LEU A 84 -12.93 -14.95 -10.50
CA LEU A 84 -13.17 -14.51 -9.12
C LEU A 84 -12.74 -13.06 -8.91
N THR A 85 -11.58 -12.66 -9.44
CA THR A 85 -11.10 -11.27 -9.36
C THR A 85 -12.04 -10.32 -10.12
N MET A 86 -12.52 -10.70 -11.32
CA MET A 86 -13.48 -9.91 -12.08
C MET A 86 -14.86 -9.79 -11.42
N ALA A 87 -15.27 -10.80 -10.63
CA ALA A 87 -16.50 -10.72 -9.86
C ALA A 87 -16.33 -9.78 -8.65
N ALA A 88 -15.20 -9.89 -7.94
CA ALA A 88 -14.89 -9.05 -6.79
C ALA A 88 -14.66 -7.58 -7.15
N SER A 89 -14.09 -7.29 -8.34
CA SER A 89 -13.75 -5.91 -8.74
C SER A 89 -14.94 -4.96 -8.80
N ARG A 90 -16.15 -5.49 -8.94
CA ARG A 90 -17.40 -4.72 -8.98
C ARG A 90 -17.76 -4.06 -7.65
N THR A 91 -17.23 -4.56 -6.54
CA THR A 91 -17.55 -4.07 -5.19
C THR A 91 -16.38 -3.33 -4.53
N TRP A 92 -15.26 -3.15 -5.24
CA TRP A 92 -14.09 -2.51 -4.67
C TRP A 92 -14.32 -1.03 -4.41
N ARG A 93 -13.88 -0.61 -3.22
CA ARG A 93 -13.90 0.79 -2.83
C ARG A 93 -12.91 1.57 -3.69
N ARG A 94 -13.35 2.71 -4.24
CA ARG A 94 -12.48 3.64 -4.97
C ARG A 94 -11.43 4.26 -4.05
N LEU A 95 -10.32 4.70 -4.66
CA LEU A 95 -9.26 5.43 -3.98
C LEU A 95 -9.81 6.76 -3.43
N LYS A 96 -9.63 7.02 -2.14
CA LYS A 96 -9.89 8.34 -1.56
C LYS A 96 -8.98 9.38 -2.22
N GLY A 97 -9.52 10.54 -2.58
CA GLY A 97 -8.73 11.58 -3.24
C GLY A 97 -8.31 11.21 -4.67
N GLU A 98 -9.16 10.50 -5.43
CA GLU A 98 -8.96 10.15 -6.84
C GLU A 98 -8.53 11.37 -7.69
N ASN A 99 -9.06 12.56 -7.38
CA ASN A 99 -8.71 13.83 -8.04
C ASN A 99 -7.22 14.21 -7.94
N ARG A 100 -6.46 13.61 -7.02
CA ARG A 100 -5.01 13.82 -6.87
C ARG A 100 -4.18 12.88 -7.75
N LEU A 101 -4.76 11.82 -8.31
CA LEU A 101 -4.04 10.87 -9.16
C LEU A 101 -3.34 11.52 -10.35
N PRO A 102 -3.94 12.49 -11.08
CA PRO A 102 -3.24 13.16 -12.17
C PRO A 102 -1.93 13.84 -11.74
N MET A 103 -1.89 14.40 -10.52
CA MET A 103 -0.67 15.02 -9.97
C MET A 103 0.41 13.97 -9.68
N VAL A 104 0.00 12.82 -9.14
CA VAL A 104 0.91 11.68 -8.91
C VAL A 104 1.45 11.15 -10.23
N ILE A 105 0.60 10.97 -11.25
CA ILE A 105 1.00 10.51 -12.58
C ILE A 105 1.94 11.51 -13.26
N ALA A 106 1.69 12.81 -13.08
CA ALA A 106 2.59 13.86 -13.54
C ALA A 106 3.92 13.90 -12.75
N GLY A 107 4.06 13.16 -11.65
CA GLY A 107 5.29 13.16 -10.84
C GLY A 107 5.48 14.44 -10.04
N VAL A 108 4.39 15.11 -9.64
CA VAL A 108 4.45 16.20 -8.66
C VAL A 108 4.99 15.64 -7.35
N LYS A 109 5.96 16.34 -6.74
CA LYS A 109 6.51 15.94 -5.45
C LYS A 109 5.56 16.35 -4.33
N PHE A 110 5.27 15.42 -3.43
CA PHE A 110 4.56 15.69 -2.19
C PHE A 110 5.55 15.61 -1.03
N THR A 111 5.42 16.52 -0.08
CA THR A 111 6.14 16.48 1.19
C THR A 111 5.07 16.40 2.27
N ASP A 112 5.10 15.31 3.05
CA ASP A 112 4.09 15.02 4.07
C ASP A 112 2.65 15.13 3.53
N GLY A 113 2.46 14.65 2.30
CA GLY A 113 1.16 14.59 1.64
C GLY A 113 0.62 15.90 1.11
N VAL A 114 1.42 16.97 1.16
CA VAL A 114 1.11 18.27 0.56
C VAL A 114 1.91 18.45 -0.72
N ALA A 115 1.24 18.84 -1.80
CA ALA A 115 1.90 19.10 -3.08
C ALA A 115 2.85 20.31 -2.96
N ASN A 116 4.08 20.17 -3.43
CA ASN A 116 5.04 21.27 -3.40
C ASN A 116 4.71 22.27 -4.54
N PRO A 117 4.37 23.54 -4.22
CA PRO A 117 3.84 24.50 -5.20
C PRO A 117 4.77 24.76 -6.39
N ALA A 118 6.09 24.66 -6.20
CA ALA A 118 7.07 24.89 -7.27
C ALA A 118 6.93 23.91 -8.46
N THR A 119 6.36 22.72 -8.23
CA THR A 119 6.17 21.69 -9.27
C THR A 119 4.81 21.77 -9.97
N ALA A 120 3.85 22.51 -9.40
CA ALA A 120 2.50 22.64 -9.94
C ALA A 120 2.42 23.69 -11.07
N ASP A 121 3.16 24.80 -10.94
CA ASP A 121 3.14 25.91 -11.91
C ASP A 121 4.12 25.73 -13.08
N GLN A 122 5.16 24.90 -12.95
CA GLN A 122 6.21 24.77 -13.98
C GLN A 122 5.80 24.00 -15.25
N ARG A 123 4.57 23.48 -15.34
CA ARG A 123 4.09 22.71 -16.51
C ARG A 123 2.75 23.19 -17.07
N ALA A 124 2.25 24.33 -16.60
CA ALA A 124 1.05 24.98 -17.13
C ALA A 124 1.36 26.05 -18.21
N ALA A 125 2.57 26.01 -18.79
CA ALA A 125 3.02 26.88 -19.87
C ALA A 125 3.24 26.06 -21.16
#